data_AF-A0A419ZWN6-F1
#
_entry.id   AF-A0A419ZWN6-F1
#
_cell.length_a   1.000
_cell.length_b   1.000
_cell.length_c   1.000
_cell.angle_alpha   90.00
_cell.angle_beta   90.00
_cell.angle_gamma   90.00
#
_symmetry.space_group_name_H-M   'P 1'
#
loop_
_entity.id
_entity.type
_entity.pdbx_description
1 polymer ?
#
loop_
_entity_poly.entity_id
_entity_poly.type
_entity_poly.pdbx_seq_one_letter_code
_entity_poly.pdbx_strand_id
1 'polypeptide(L)'
;MQITRSTDYGQSPVGPGGGAGYTYEPITKLVAAAADANPSPYAAQNNDFLIEVDASSQNVQVTLPAASGSKGQHKMIKRSDAAFAAANAVTVITADGSLIEGAASQSLNAQNSVIELKSDGTVWQVIGGSNSAAWGHVQPIANIAPGASPYTYTAQAAGSVVVTGGTVSNIQLKRGATTIAIAAVSPGVVPVSTGDQVITTYSVVPTMSFVPR
;
A
#
# COMPACT_ATOMS: atom_id res chain seq x y z
N MET A 1 -6.62 12.03 19.04
CA MET A 1 -7.33 12.11 17.74
C MET A 1 -8.69 12.73 17.98
N GLN A 2 -9.08 13.75 17.20
CA GLN A 2 -10.43 14.29 17.25
C GLN A 2 -11.34 13.44 16.36
N ILE A 3 -12.48 13.00 16.90
CA ILE A 3 -13.48 12.20 16.20
C ILE A 3 -14.75 13.03 16.09
N THR A 4 -15.34 13.08 14.91
CA THR A 4 -16.66 13.71 14.71
C THR A 4 -17.51 12.81 13.83
N ARG A 5 -18.76 12.60 14.24
CA ARG A 5 -19.73 11.75 13.53
C ARG A 5 -20.92 12.56 13.07
N SER A 6 -21.45 12.25 11.90
CA SER A 6 -22.62 12.92 11.35
C SER A 6 -23.90 12.72 12.18
N THR A 7 -23.96 11.70 13.04
CA THR A 7 -25.11 11.39 13.89
C THR A 7 -25.19 12.17 15.20
N ASP A 8 -24.14 12.91 15.56
CA ASP A 8 -23.96 13.38 16.93
C ASP A 8 -24.40 14.85 17.15
N TYR A 9 -25.09 15.47 16.17
CA TYR A 9 -25.72 16.80 16.35
C TYR A 9 -27.15 16.84 15.81
N GLY A 10 -28.10 17.24 16.66
CA GLY A 10 -29.54 17.14 16.48
C GLY A 10 -30.10 17.66 15.15
N GLN A 11 -30.34 16.76 14.21
CA GLN A 11 -31.21 16.99 13.06
C GLN A 11 -32.46 16.11 13.19
N SER A 12 -33.62 16.77 13.19
CA SER A 12 -34.91 16.12 12.93
C SER A 12 -34.91 15.56 11.50
N PRO A 13 -35.60 14.44 11.21
CA PRO A 13 -35.73 13.93 9.85
C PRO A 13 -36.21 15.03 8.89
N VAL A 14 -35.53 15.16 7.75
CA VAL A 14 -35.93 16.09 6.68
C VAL A 14 -36.61 15.27 5.57
N GLY A 15 -37.95 15.36 5.45
CA GLY A 15 -38.69 14.93 4.25
C GLY A 15 -40.10 14.36 4.50
N PRO A 16 -41.11 14.68 3.66
CA PRO A 16 -42.51 14.26 3.84
C PRO A 16 -42.84 12.88 3.23
N GLY A 17 -41.86 11.99 3.02
CA GLY A 17 -42.08 10.72 2.33
C GLY A 17 -41.55 9.52 3.10
N GLY A 18 -42.46 8.69 3.62
CA GLY A 18 -42.17 7.33 4.10
C GLY A 18 -41.78 6.39 2.95
N GLY A 19 -40.64 6.63 2.32
CA GLY A 19 -40.02 5.77 1.31
C GLY A 19 -38.80 5.05 1.89
N ALA A 20 -38.88 3.72 1.98
CA ALA A 20 -37.81 2.82 2.42
C ALA A 20 -36.68 2.69 1.37
N GLY A 21 -35.99 3.79 1.07
CA GLY A 21 -34.97 3.83 0.01
C GLY A 21 -33.77 4.75 0.24
N TYR A 22 -33.68 5.45 1.38
CA TYR A 22 -32.49 6.24 1.72
C TYR A 22 -31.60 5.46 2.69
N THR A 23 -30.43 5.03 2.24
CA THR A 23 -29.36 4.57 3.13
C THR A 23 -28.65 5.81 3.68
N TYR A 24 -28.97 6.17 4.93
CA TYR A 24 -28.15 7.15 5.66
C TYR A 24 -26.85 6.47 6.08
N GLU A 25 -25.81 6.69 5.29
CA GLU A 25 -24.46 6.18 5.57
C GLU A 25 -23.72 7.16 6.49
N PRO A 26 -23.33 6.76 7.72
CA PRO A 26 -22.66 7.65 8.63
C PRO A 26 -21.24 7.96 8.18
N ILE A 27 -20.84 9.21 8.40
CA ILE A 27 -19.49 9.71 8.12
C ILE A 27 -18.78 9.91 9.46
N THR A 28 -17.64 9.28 9.59
CA THR A 28 -16.71 9.46 10.71
C THR A 28 -15.49 10.22 10.21
N LYS A 29 -15.18 11.35 10.84
CA LYS A 29 -13.97 12.14 10.55
C LYS A 29 -12.93 11.93 11.63
N LEU A 30 -11.72 11.58 11.20
CA LEU A 30 -10.55 11.41 12.05
C LEU A 30 -9.54 12.51 11.72
N VAL A 31 -9.13 13.28 12.72
CA VAL A 31 -8.06 14.27 12.57
C VAL A 31 -6.90 13.91 13.49
N ALA A 32 -5.73 13.67 12.88
CA ALA A 32 -4.50 13.39 13.59
C ALA A 32 -3.98 14.65 14.31
N ALA A 33 -3.79 14.58 15.63
CA ALA A 33 -3.17 15.66 16.40
C ALA A 33 -1.68 15.33 16.61
N ALA A 34 -0.80 16.31 16.40
CA ALA A 34 0.66 16.14 16.48
C ALA A 34 1.19 15.71 17.88
N ALA A 35 0.37 15.78 18.92
CA ALA A 35 0.71 15.37 20.28
C ALA A 35 0.22 13.95 20.63
N ASP A 36 -0.48 13.27 19.72
CA ASP A 36 -0.94 11.90 19.96
C ASP A 36 0.19 10.90 19.69
N ALA A 37 0.51 10.05 20.66
CA ALA A 37 1.51 9.00 20.47
C ALA A 37 1.19 8.16 19.22
N ASN A 38 2.14 8.11 18.28
CA ASN A 38 2.00 7.39 17.02
C ASN A 38 1.93 5.86 17.26
N PRO A 39 0.97 5.13 16.66
CA PRO A 39 -0.22 5.59 15.95
C PRO A 39 -1.43 5.62 16.91
N SER A 40 -2.21 6.71 16.94
CA SER A 40 -3.52 6.69 17.61
C SER A 40 -4.44 5.77 16.78
N PRO A 41 -4.71 4.54 17.23
CA PRO A 41 -5.47 3.60 16.43
C PRO A 41 -6.95 3.91 16.60
N TYR A 42 -7.64 4.18 15.50
CA TYR A 42 -9.09 4.25 15.49
C TYR A 42 -9.68 2.85 15.32
N ALA A 43 -10.36 2.35 16.34
CA ALA A 43 -11.17 1.14 16.20
C ALA A 43 -12.48 1.47 15.47
N ALA A 44 -12.58 1.06 14.21
CA ALA A 44 -13.79 1.22 13.43
C ALA A 44 -14.94 0.43 14.07
N GLN A 45 -16.08 1.07 14.20
CA GLN A 45 -17.29 0.51 14.77
C GLN A 45 -18.17 -0.11 13.69
N ASN A 46 -19.06 -1.02 14.10
CA ASN A 46 -19.98 -1.70 13.18
C ASN A 46 -20.86 -0.73 12.38
N ASN A 47 -21.22 0.41 12.97
CA ASN A 47 -22.02 1.44 12.31
C ASN A 47 -21.21 2.38 11.42
N ASP A 48 -19.88 2.45 11.48
CA ASP A 48 -19.13 3.32 10.56
C ASP A 48 -19.34 2.87 9.11
N PHE A 49 -19.49 3.81 8.18
CA PHE A 49 -19.49 3.50 6.75
C PHE A 49 -18.32 4.20 6.07
N LEU A 50 -18.38 5.53 5.97
CA LEU A 50 -17.30 6.36 5.43
C LEU A 50 -16.43 6.87 6.58
N ILE A 51 -15.14 6.54 6.55
CA ILE A 51 -14.13 7.03 7.48
C ILE A 51 -13.19 7.95 6.72
N GLU A 52 -13.35 9.26 6.90
CA GLU A 52 -12.44 10.28 6.37
C GLU A 52 -11.29 10.49 7.36
N VAL A 53 -10.07 10.36 6.87
CA VAL A 53 -8.87 10.38 7.72
C VAL A 53 -7.92 11.46 7.25
N ASP A 54 -7.67 12.43 8.13
CA ASP A 54 -6.65 13.45 7.96
C ASP A 54 -5.35 13.01 8.67
N ALA A 55 -4.35 12.65 7.86
CA ALA A 55 -3.01 12.25 8.29
C ALA A 55 -1.98 13.38 8.11
N SER A 56 -2.40 14.65 8.06
CA SER A 56 -1.50 15.81 7.86
C SER A 56 -0.37 15.86 8.90
N SER A 57 -0.68 15.52 10.15
CA SER A 57 0.24 15.69 11.28
C SER A 57 1.09 14.46 11.57
N GLN A 58 0.60 13.25 11.28
CA GLN A 58 1.26 11.97 11.56
C GLN A 58 0.53 10.80 10.89
N ASN A 59 1.12 9.61 10.97
CA ASN A 59 0.44 8.38 10.58
C ASN A 59 -0.83 8.14 11.40
N VAL A 60 -1.86 7.59 10.74
CA VAL A 60 -3.11 7.17 11.39
C VAL A 60 -3.34 5.70 11.10
N GLN A 61 -3.78 4.95 12.12
CA GLN A 61 -4.18 3.57 11.95
C GLN A 61 -5.69 3.44 12.11
N VAL A 62 -6.35 2.77 11.17
CA VAL A 62 -7.75 2.36 11.27
C VAL A 62 -7.79 0.84 11.47
N THR A 63 -8.29 0.41 12.62
CA THR A 63 -8.45 -0.99 12.98
C THR A 63 -9.88 -1.41 12.70
N LEU A 64 -10.09 -2.25 11.69
CA LEU A 64 -11.37 -2.88 11.39
C LEU A 64 -11.72 -3.93 12.46
N PRO A 65 -13.02 -4.18 12.69
CA PRO A 65 -13.42 -5.32 13.51
C PRO A 65 -12.98 -6.64 12.89
N ALA A 66 -13.00 -7.70 13.72
CA ALA A 66 -12.79 -9.07 13.28
C ALA A 66 -13.71 -9.42 12.10
N ALA A 67 -13.16 -9.97 11.02
CA ALA A 67 -13.96 -10.34 9.85
C ALA A 67 -15.11 -11.29 10.22
N SER A 68 -14.87 -12.22 11.15
CA SER A 68 -15.87 -13.15 11.68
C SER A 68 -17.10 -12.48 12.30
N GLY A 69 -16.94 -11.31 12.93
CA GLY A 69 -18.02 -10.52 13.51
C GLY A 69 -18.64 -9.49 12.56
N SER A 70 -18.08 -9.35 11.35
CA SER A 70 -18.40 -8.27 10.41
C SER A 70 -18.94 -8.75 9.06
N LYS A 71 -19.33 -10.03 8.92
CA LYS A 71 -19.86 -10.57 7.67
C LYS A 71 -20.93 -9.66 7.03
N GLY A 72 -20.68 -9.26 5.78
CA GLY A 72 -21.56 -8.40 5.00
C GLY A 72 -21.38 -6.90 5.26
N GLN A 73 -20.63 -6.49 6.28
CA GLN A 73 -20.32 -5.08 6.52
C GLN A 73 -19.47 -4.51 5.39
N HIS A 74 -19.77 -3.26 5.04
CA HIS A 74 -19.07 -2.45 4.05
C HIS A 74 -18.44 -1.24 4.75
N LYS A 75 -17.16 -0.99 4.49
CA LYS A 75 -16.42 0.17 5.00
C LYS A 75 -15.74 0.87 3.83
N MET A 76 -15.80 2.19 3.81
CA MET A 76 -15.03 3.03 2.91
C MET A 76 -14.08 3.86 3.76
N ILE A 77 -12.78 3.75 3.51
CA ILE A 77 -11.76 4.55 4.19
C ILE A 77 -11.13 5.46 3.17
N LYS A 78 -11.12 6.76 3.44
CA LYS A 78 -10.56 7.78 2.56
C LYS A 78 -9.51 8.58 3.30
N ARG A 79 -8.34 8.74 2.69
CA ARG A 79 -7.36 9.73 3.14
C ARG A 79 -7.74 11.10 2.58
N SER A 80 -7.95 12.06 3.47
CA SER A 80 -8.38 13.42 3.18
C SER A 80 -7.63 14.40 4.07
N ASP A 81 -6.33 14.54 3.83
CA ASP A 81 -5.48 15.42 4.64
C ASP A 81 -5.88 16.89 4.43
N ALA A 82 -5.88 17.70 5.50
CA ALA A 82 -5.95 19.15 5.37
C ALA A 82 -4.70 19.72 4.68
N ALA A 83 -3.53 19.14 4.94
CA ALA A 83 -2.26 19.42 4.29
C ALA A 83 -1.52 18.10 4.00
N PHE A 84 -1.34 17.76 2.73
CA PHE A 84 -0.74 16.49 2.34
C PHE A 84 0.73 16.37 2.81
N ALA A 85 1.01 15.30 3.57
CA ALA A 85 2.35 14.93 3.99
C ALA A 85 2.71 13.54 3.42
N ALA A 86 3.62 13.50 2.45
CA ALA A 86 3.98 12.26 1.74
C ALA A 86 4.66 11.18 2.62
N ALA A 87 5.25 11.59 3.75
CA ALA A 87 5.84 10.67 4.73
C ALA A 87 4.78 9.99 5.63
N ASN A 88 3.58 10.57 5.70
CA ASN A 88 2.50 10.05 6.53
C ASN A 88 1.64 9.09 5.71
N ALA A 89 1.00 8.14 6.39
CA ALA A 89 0.10 7.15 5.80
C ALA A 89 -1.15 6.94 6.67
N VAL A 90 -2.25 6.54 6.02
CA VAL A 90 -3.40 5.95 6.71
C VAL A 90 -3.31 4.43 6.52
N THR A 91 -3.05 3.71 7.60
CA THR A 91 -2.88 2.26 7.59
C THR A 91 -4.14 1.59 8.12
N VAL A 92 -4.69 0.66 7.34
CA VAL A 92 -5.84 -0.16 7.71
C VAL A 92 -5.34 -1.53 8.15
N ILE A 93 -5.78 -1.98 9.33
CA ILE A 93 -5.51 -3.31 9.87
C ILE A 93 -6.81 -3.92 10.40
N THR A 94 -6.77 -5.16 10.89
CA THR A 94 -7.88 -5.81 11.58
C THR A 94 -7.56 -6.02 13.06
N ALA A 95 -8.58 -6.05 13.91
CA ALA A 95 -8.42 -6.22 15.36
C ALA A 95 -7.92 -7.62 15.76
N ASP A 96 -8.26 -8.64 14.96
CA ASP A 96 -7.98 -10.05 15.22
C ASP A 96 -6.88 -10.63 14.31
N GLY A 97 -6.27 -9.80 13.45
CA GLY A 97 -5.28 -10.26 12.48
C GLY A 97 -5.86 -10.99 11.26
N SER A 98 -7.18 -10.99 11.08
CA SER A 98 -7.80 -11.42 9.82
C SER A 98 -7.24 -10.63 8.63
N LEU A 99 -7.14 -11.26 7.47
CA LEU A 99 -6.48 -10.67 6.32
C LEU A 99 -7.39 -9.68 5.58
N ILE A 100 -6.77 -8.69 4.93
CA ILE A 100 -7.36 -7.73 4.00
C ILE A 100 -6.77 -8.00 2.61
N GLU A 101 -7.52 -8.65 1.72
CA GLU A 101 -7.01 -9.16 0.42
C GLU A 101 -5.72 -9.98 0.56
N GLY A 102 -5.71 -10.92 1.51
CA GLY A 102 -4.55 -11.78 1.76
C GLY A 102 -3.37 -11.11 2.48
N ALA A 103 -3.44 -9.81 2.79
CA ALA A 103 -2.42 -9.08 3.54
C ALA A 103 -2.86 -8.77 4.98
N ALA A 104 -1.91 -8.59 5.90
CA ALA A 104 -2.23 -8.20 7.28
C ALA A 104 -2.59 -6.71 7.44
N SER A 105 -2.27 -5.88 6.43
CA SER A 105 -2.56 -4.45 6.43
C SER A 105 -2.66 -3.90 5.00
N GLN A 106 -3.30 -2.74 4.87
CA GLN A 106 -3.34 -1.92 3.65
C GLN A 106 -2.98 -0.48 4.00
N SER A 107 -2.32 0.25 3.09
CA SER A 107 -1.93 1.65 3.34
C SER A 107 -2.36 2.60 2.23
N LEU A 108 -2.93 3.73 2.63
CA LEU A 108 -3.32 4.86 1.79
C LEU A 108 -2.25 5.97 1.91
N ASN A 109 -1.35 6.02 0.93
CA ASN A 109 -0.16 6.88 0.96
C ASN A 109 -0.32 8.18 0.17
N ALA A 110 -1.45 8.34 -0.51
CA ALA A 110 -1.71 9.49 -1.38
C ALA A 110 -2.93 10.29 -0.94
N GLN A 111 -2.90 11.59 -1.20
CA GLN A 111 -4.04 12.46 -0.97
C GLN A 111 -5.25 11.99 -1.77
N ASN A 112 -6.43 12.01 -1.14
CA ASN A 112 -7.71 11.60 -1.73
C ASN A 112 -7.80 10.12 -2.11
N SER A 113 -6.84 9.30 -1.69
CA SER A 113 -6.94 7.86 -1.89
C SER A 113 -8.06 7.27 -1.05
N VAL A 114 -8.72 6.25 -1.61
CA VAL A 114 -9.88 5.58 -1.01
C VAL A 114 -9.76 4.08 -1.19
N ILE A 115 -10.19 3.33 -0.19
CA ILE A 115 -10.33 1.87 -0.22
C ILE A 115 -11.73 1.50 0.26
N GLU A 116 -12.40 0.65 -0.51
CA GLU A 116 -13.71 0.08 -0.18
C GLU A 116 -13.53 -1.38 0.19
N LEU A 117 -14.02 -1.75 1.35
CA LEU A 117 -13.78 -3.04 1.98
C LEU A 117 -15.10 -3.70 2.36
N LYS A 118 -15.27 -4.97 2.00
CA LYS A 118 -16.42 -5.77 2.40
C LYS A 118 -15.98 -7.05 3.07
N SER A 119 -16.50 -7.33 4.25
CA SER A 119 -16.19 -8.59 4.92
C SER A 119 -17.07 -9.72 4.41
N ASP A 120 -16.47 -10.89 4.14
CA ASP A 120 -17.19 -12.13 3.81
C ASP A 120 -17.43 -13.03 5.03
N GLY A 121 -16.98 -12.61 6.22
CA GLY A 121 -17.03 -13.39 7.46
C GLY A 121 -15.74 -14.16 7.78
N THR A 122 -14.73 -14.12 6.90
CA THR A 122 -13.42 -14.77 7.09
C THR A 122 -12.27 -13.79 6.84
N VAL A 123 -12.39 -12.98 5.81
CA VAL A 123 -11.45 -11.91 5.46
C VAL A 123 -12.21 -10.61 5.17
N TRP A 124 -11.46 -9.53 5.04
CA TRP A 124 -11.92 -8.30 4.41
C TRP A 124 -11.47 -8.28 2.94
N GLN A 125 -12.43 -8.15 2.03
CA GLN A 125 -12.17 -8.07 0.59
C GLN A 125 -12.14 -6.61 0.16
N VAL A 126 -11.20 -6.24 -0.71
CA VAL A 126 -11.18 -4.93 -1.36
C VAL A 126 -12.07 -5.02 -2.59
N ILE A 127 -13.16 -4.25 -2.57
CA ILE A 127 -14.17 -4.29 -3.63
C ILE A 127 -14.16 -3.04 -4.52
N GLY A 128 -13.40 -2.01 -4.14
CA GLY A 128 -13.41 -0.73 -4.79
C GLY A 128 -12.39 0.25 -4.21
N GLY A 129 -12.26 1.39 -4.89
CA GLY A 129 -11.41 2.50 -4.47
C GLY A 129 -10.35 2.94 -5.49
N SER A 130 -9.51 3.87 -5.06
CA SER A 130 -8.40 4.42 -5.84
C SER A 130 -7.29 4.75 -4.86
N ASN A 131 -6.20 3.99 -4.91
CA ASN A 131 -4.96 4.35 -4.27
C ASN A 131 -4.02 4.85 -5.37
N SER A 132 -3.31 5.97 -5.18
CA SER A 132 -2.37 6.45 -6.20
C SER A 132 -1.16 5.50 -6.36
N ALA A 133 -1.07 4.45 -5.56
CA ALA A 133 -0.46 3.19 -5.97
C ALA A 133 -1.54 2.31 -6.61
N ALA A 134 -1.52 2.17 -7.94
CA ALA A 134 -2.38 1.23 -8.66
C ALA A 134 -2.39 -0.14 -7.94
N TRP A 135 -3.51 -0.85 -7.97
CA TRP A 135 -3.61 -2.21 -7.42
C TRP A 135 -2.76 -3.19 -8.24
N GLY A 136 -1.48 -3.15 -7.88
CA GLY A 136 -0.31 -3.57 -8.63
C GLY A 136 0.82 -2.73 -8.04
N HIS A 137 1.25 -3.12 -6.83
CA HIS A 137 2.20 -2.37 -6.02
C HIS A 137 3.41 -1.95 -6.85
N VAL A 138 3.52 -0.66 -7.20
CA VAL A 138 4.80 -0.11 -7.66
C VAL A 138 5.70 -0.02 -6.44
N GLN A 139 6.39 -1.12 -6.16
CA GLN A 139 7.40 -1.15 -5.11
C GLN A 139 8.49 -0.12 -5.45
N PRO A 140 9.09 0.54 -4.45
CA PRO A 140 10.14 1.50 -4.71
C PRO A 140 11.31 0.84 -5.44
N ILE A 141 11.98 1.60 -6.30
CA ILE A 141 13.22 1.15 -6.93
C ILE A 141 14.24 0.88 -5.81
N ALA A 142 14.72 -0.36 -5.73
CA ALA A 142 15.70 -0.77 -4.73
C ALA A 142 17.12 -0.58 -5.26
N ASN A 143 17.98 0.06 -4.47
CA ASN A 143 19.40 0.16 -4.78
C ASN A 143 20.07 -1.21 -4.64
N ILE A 144 20.84 -1.61 -5.64
CA ILE A 144 21.74 -2.77 -5.56
C ILE A 144 23.16 -2.20 -5.47
N ALA A 145 23.87 -2.49 -4.37
CA ALA A 145 25.25 -2.07 -4.19
C ALA A 145 26.21 -3.19 -4.67
N PRO A 146 26.85 -3.06 -5.85
CA PRO A 146 27.71 -4.11 -6.38
C PRO A 146 29.01 -4.18 -5.57
N GLY A 147 29.40 -5.40 -5.18
CA GLY A 147 30.61 -5.68 -4.39
C GLY A 147 31.84 -5.93 -5.26
N ALA A 148 32.54 -7.05 -5.02
CA ALA A 148 33.63 -7.48 -5.89
C ALA A 148 33.10 -7.96 -7.26
N SER A 149 33.87 -7.72 -8.31
CA SER A 149 33.59 -8.22 -9.66
C SER A 149 34.14 -9.64 -9.85
N PRO A 150 33.39 -10.57 -10.47
CA PRO A 150 32.00 -10.44 -10.91
C PRO A 150 31.02 -10.41 -9.73
N TYR A 151 30.05 -9.49 -9.78
CA TYR A 151 29.01 -9.38 -8.77
C TYR A 151 27.76 -10.15 -9.18
N THR A 152 27.16 -10.89 -8.26
CA THR A 152 25.90 -11.62 -8.49
C THR A 152 24.80 -11.04 -7.62
N TYR A 153 23.76 -10.51 -8.26
CA TYR A 153 22.50 -10.16 -7.62
C TYR A 153 21.50 -11.31 -7.79
N THR A 154 20.82 -11.73 -6.72
CA THR A 154 19.70 -12.69 -6.79
C THR A 154 18.39 -11.95 -6.58
N ALA A 155 17.49 -12.02 -7.57
CA ALA A 155 16.19 -11.35 -7.53
C ALA A 155 15.27 -11.99 -6.48
N GLN A 156 14.76 -11.18 -5.55
CA GLN A 156 13.81 -11.64 -4.53
C GLN A 156 12.34 -11.55 -4.98
N ALA A 157 12.08 -10.86 -6.09
CA ALA A 157 10.77 -10.70 -6.71
C ALA A 157 10.91 -10.62 -8.23
N ALA A 158 9.79 -10.69 -8.97
CA ALA A 158 9.77 -10.39 -10.39
C ALA A 158 10.00 -8.89 -10.63
N GLY A 159 10.68 -8.53 -11.71
CA GLY A 159 11.03 -7.14 -12.01
C GLY A 159 12.09 -7.02 -13.09
N SER A 160 12.83 -5.90 -13.04
CA SER A 160 13.96 -5.65 -13.91
C SER A 160 15.15 -5.14 -13.12
N VAL A 161 16.34 -5.64 -13.40
CA VAL A 161 17.60 -5.08 -12.93
C VAL A 161 18.13 -4.12 -13.99
N VAL A 162 18.32 -2.87 -13.62
CA VAL A 162 18.89 -1.82 -14.46
C VAL A 162 20.34 -1.61 -14.04
N VAL A 163 21.27 -1.70 -14.98
CA VAL A 163 22.72 -1.49 -14.79
C VAL A 163 23.12 -0.27 -15.60
N THR A 164 23.67 0.76 -14.96
CA THR A 164 24.10 2.01 -15.61
C THR A 164 25.48 2.45 -15.12
N GLY A 165 26.18 3.25 -15.93
CA GLY A 165 27.53 3.72 -15.61
C GLY A 165 28.57 2.60 -15.52
N GLY A 166 29.70 2.89 -14.88
CA GLY A 166 30.82 1.96 -14.71
C GLY A 166 31.49 1.52 -16.03
N THR A 167 32.34 0.51 -15.93
CA THR A 167 32.96 -0.16 -17.09
C THR A 167 32.59 -1.63 -17.02
N VAL A 168 31.42 -1.96 -17.55
CA VAL A 168 30.85 -3.30 -17.56
C VAL A 168 31.39 -4.06 -18.79
N SER A 169 31.96 -5.24 -18.57
CA SER A 169 32.49 -6.11 -19.63
C SER A 169 31.58 -7.29 -19.94
N ASN A 170 30.67 -7.67 -19.03
CA ASN A 170 29.67 -8.70 -19.28
C ASN A 170 28.45 -8.57 -18.35
N ILE A 171 27.27 -8.94 -18.86
CA ILE A 171 26.04 -9.11 -18.09
C ILE A 171 25.43 -10.46 -18.46
N GLN A 172 25.08 -11.27 -17.46
CA GLN A 172 24.45 -12.57 -17.64
C GLN A 172 23.20 -12.70 -16.78
N LEU A 173 22.18 -13.35 -17.34
CA LEU A 173 21.00 -13.83 -16.60
C LEU A 173 21.17 -15.33 -16.38
N LYS A 174 21.04 -15.78 -15.13
CA LYS A 174 21.02 -17.20 -14.79
C LYS A 174 19.70 -17.55 -14.12
N ARG A 175 19.06 -18.62 -14.61
CA ARG A 175 17.83 -19.20 -14.06
C ARG A 175 18.04 -20.70 -13.87
N GLY A 176 18.09 -21.14 -12.60
CA GLY A 176 18.45 -22.52 -12.27
C GLY A 176 19.84 -22.89 -12.84
N ALA A 177 19.88 -23.88 -13.74
CA ALA A 177 21.10 -24.33 -14.39
C ALA A 177 21.43 -23.58 -15.70
N THR A 178 20.49 -22.81 -16.26
CA THR A 178 20.66 -22.14 -17.55
C THR A 178 21.24 -20.74 -17.34
N THR A 179 22.26 -20.39 -18.12
CA THR A 179 22.88 -19.06 -18.13
C THR A 179 22.84 -18.47 -19.54
N ILE A 180 22.36 -17.24 -19.66
CA ILE A 180 22.26 -16.48 -20.91
C ILE A 180 23.17 -15.25 -20.80
N ALA A 181 24.06 -15.06 -21.78
CA ALA A 181 24.82 -13.83 -21.91
C ALA A 181 23.97 -12.77 -22.62
N ILE A 182 23.89 -11.56 -22.06
CA ILE A 182 23.07 -10.46 -22.60
C ILE A 182 23.91 -9.47 -23.43
N ALA A 183 25.21 -9.40 -23.18
CA ALA A 183 26.17 -8.38 -23.64
C ALA A 183 26.32 -7.19 -22.69
N ALA A 184 27.53 -6.63 -22.68
CA ALA A 184 27.88 -5.48 -21.87
C ALA A 184 27.34 -4.20 -22.52
N VAL A 185 26.15 -3.79 -22.08
CA VAL A 185 25.48 -2.56 -22.54
C VAL A 185 25.14 -1.70 -21.33
N SER A 186 25.27 -0.38 -21.49
CA SER A 186 24.94 0.62 -20.45
C SER A 186 24.10 1.73 -21.11
N PRO A 187 22.81 1.89 -20.74
CA PRO A 187 22.08 1.13 -19.73
C PRO A 187 21.78 -0.32 -20.19
N GLY A 188 21.99 -1.29 -19.30
CA GLY A 188 21.55 -2.66 -19.46
C GLY A 188 20.32 -2.93 -18.62
N VAL A 189 19.25 -3.44 -19.23
CA VAL A 189 18.00 -3.78 -18.53
C VAL A 189 17.79 -5.29 -18.64
N VAL A 190 17.78 -5.95 -17.49
CA VAL A 190 17.65 -7.41 -17.39
C VAL A 190 16.31 -7.75 -16.72
N PRO A 191 15.31 -8.26 -17.45
CA PRO A 191 14.09 -8.75 -16.82
C PRO A 191 14.39 -10.02 -16.01
N VAL A 192 13.83 -10.11 -14.81
CA VAL A 192 14.07 -11.19 -13.84
C VAL A 192 12.77 -11.67 -13.21
N SER A 193 12.74 -12.94 -12.84
CA SER A 193 11.76 -13.57 -11.97
C SER A 193 12.40 -13.88 -10.60
N THR A 194 11.59 -14.18 -9.59
CA THR A 194 12.10 -14.58 -8.27
C THR A 194 13.08 -15.76 -8.38
N GLY A 195 14.26 -15.61 -7.78
CA GLY A 195 15.34 -16.60 -7.80
C GLY A 195 16.28 -16.51 -9.00
N ASP A 196 15.99 -15.67 -10.00
CA ASP A 196 16.95 -15.39 -11.07
C ASP A 196 18.18 -14.65 -10.54
N GLN A 197 19.32 -14.90 -11.18
CA GLN A 197 20.59 -14.26 -10.85
C GLN A 197 21.06 -13.36 -12.00
N VAL A 198 21.40 -12.12 -11.69
CA VAL A 198 22.07 -11.19 -12.62
C VAL A 198 23.54 -11.12 -12.23
N ILE A 199 24.40 -11.61 -13.10
CA ILE A 199 25.85 -11.65 -12.91
C ILE A 199 26.45 -10.53 -13.77
N THR A 200 27.08 -9.56 -13.12
CA THR A 200 27.67 -8.38 -13.77
C THR A 200 29.17 -8.39 -13.56
N THR A 201 29.94 -8.40 -14.65
CA THR A 201 31.40 -8.28 -14.63
C THR A 201 31.80 -6.87 -15.02
N TYR A 202 32.66 -6.23 -14.22
CA TYR A 202 33.12 -4.86 -14.44
C TYR A 202 34.55 -4.62 -13.94
N SER A 203 35.19 -3.57 -14.46
CA SER A 203 36.46 -3.01 -13.98
C SER A 203 36.28 -1.68 -13.23
N VAL A 204 35.18 -0.96 -13.47
CA VAL A 204 34.74 0.21 -12.69
C VAL A 204 33.31 -0.07 -12.22
N VAL A 205 33.05 0.10 -10.92
CA VAL A 205 31.77 -0.25 -10.28
C VAL A 205 30.59 0.47 -10.96
N PRO A 206 29.58 -0.26 -11.49
CA PRO A 206 28.39 0.34 -12.06
C PRO A 206 27.37 0.69 -10.98
N THR A 207 26.39 1.52 -11.32
CA THR A 207 25.17 1.68 -10.54
C THR A 207 24.18 0.59 -10.94
N MET A 208 23.62 -0.12 -9.96
CA MET A 208 22.60 -1.14 -10.20
C MET A 208 21.33 -0.83 -9.41
N SER A 209 20.18 -1.04 -10.04
CA SER A 209 18.87 -0.79 -9.42
C SER A 209 17.88 -1.88 -9.79
N PHE A 210 17.11 -2.36 -8.83
CA PHE A 210 16.00 -3.27 -9.07
C PHE A 210 14.71 -2.49 -9.13
N VAL A 211 13.97 -2.64 -10.23
CA VAL A 211 12.64 -2.08 -10.44
C VAL A 211 11.64 -3.23 -10.34
N PRO A 212 10.95 -3.40 -9.20
CA PRO A 212 10.04 -4.52 -9.02
C PRO A 212 8.78 -4.34 -9.88
N ARG A 213 8.14 -5.46 -10.24
CA ARG A 213 6.88 -5.48 -11.00
C ARG A 213 5.78 -6.23 -10.28
#